data_AF-A0A9D8RJ22-F1
#
_entry.id   AF-A0A9D8RJ22-F1
#
_cell.length_a   1.000
_cell.length_b   1.000
_cell.length_c   1.000
_cell.angle_alpha   90.00
_cell.angle_beta   90.00
_cell.angle_gamma   90.00
#
_symmetry.space_group_name_H-M   'P 1'
#
loop_
_entity.id
_entity.type
_entity.pdbx_description
1 polymer ?
#
loop_
_entity_poly.entity_id
_entity_poly.type
_entity_poly.pdbx_seq_one_letter_code
_entity_poly.pdbx_strand_id
1 'polypeptide(L)'
;MAETESNLHVFTADYYFYKKYQKLKGLIKMGKIQCVYDMNNNFFFHLMSVSKIGYDNDYGKKYANTIEEKDIATLKKYEKELTMKGGEYDGKLFWTGMYAGNASDAIEQIKNGQGFPGFESYTTALLEIFEVFQKYHDDYCKNIWPQEEKKLSKIVLEWQKNFDEEKLEEKAEKLTGIKSDTIFYATLITSIAHGVEAILYDGGDGNIYDLFGIDRDYKSARFMFLHEYIITLLQKQILFSIEDYYRIEGLAEYYCEELIGKSYNFTNMNKYIDFYRAKRAEKTYSPKELFEAAKEF
;
A
#
# COMPACT_ATOMS: atom_id res chain seq x y z
N MET A 1 29.60 19.71 3.99
CA MET A 1 28.20 20.19 4.05
C MET A 1 27.40 19.08 4.68
N ALA A 2 26.76 19.38 5.81
CA ALA A 2 26.32 18.41 6.79
C ALA A 2 25.24 17.46 6.25
N GLU A 3 25.50 16.16 6.42
CA GLU A 3 24.51 15.08 6.40
C GLU A 3 23.55 15.30 7.57
N THR A 4 22.29 15.61 7.27
CA THR A 4 21.20 15.49 8.24
C THR A 4 20.63 14.08 8.11
N GLU A 5 21.21 13.15 8.88
CA GLU A 5 20.55 11.88 9.22
C GLU A 5 19.20 12.21 9.86
N SER A 6 18.11 11.84 9.18
CA SER A 6 16.77 11.92 9.72
C SER A 6 16.61 10.89 10.83
N ASN A 7 16.81 11.31 12.07
CA ASN A 7 16.46 10.54 13.27
C ASN A 7 14.93 10.52 13.46
N LEU A 8 14.18 10.01 12.48
CA LEU A 8 12.87 9.43 12.77
C LEU A 8 13.16 8.07 13.40
N HIS A 9 13.05 7.98 14.72
CA HIS A 9 12.96 6.68 15.37
C HIS A 9 11.70 5.98 14.84
N VAL A 10 11.93 5.08 13.90
CA VAL A 10 10.97 4.12 13.37
C VAL A 10 10.43 3.29 14.53
N PHE A 11 9.15 3.44 14.81
CA PHE A 11 8.41 2.53 15.69
C PHE A 11 7.64 1.55 14.83
N THR A 12 8.06 0.30 14.94
CA THR A 12 7.65 -0.87 14.17
C THR A 12 6.13 -1.04 14.15
N ALA A 13 5.58 -1.28 12.96
CA ALA A 13 4.26 -1.90 12.80
C ALA A 13 4.14 -3.10 13.76
N ASP A 14 3.01 -3.18 14.47
CA ASP A 14 2.81 -4.20 15.48
C ASP A 14 2.63 -5.56 14.79
N TYR A 15 3.75 -6.27 14.63
CA TYR A 15 4.00 -7.47 13.82
C TYR A 15 3.27 -8.73 14.33
N TYR A 16 1.98 -8.61 14.69
CA TYR A 16 1.19 -9.68 15.32
C TYR A 16 0.93 -10.86 14.38
N PHE A 17 0.86 -10.64 13.06
CA PHE A 17 0.60 -11.75 12.13
C PHE A 17 1.85 -12.53 11.73
N TYR A 18 3.00 -11.88 11.51
CA TYR A 18 4.23 -12.58 11.09
C TYR A 18 4.64 -13.65 12.12
N LYS A 19 4.57 -13.34 13.43
CA LYS A 19 4.87 -14.33 14.49
C LYS A 19 3.83 -15.47 14.58
N LYS A 20 2.57 -15.21 14.28
CA LYS A 20 1.48 -16.21 14.26
C LYS A 20 1.58 -17.12 13.02
N TYR A 21 1.96 -16.57 11.87
CA TYR A 21 2.24 -17.31 10.64
C TYR A 21 3.51 -18.17 10.76
N GLN A 22 4.53 -17.69 11.48
CA GLN A 22 5.69 -18.51 11.84
C GLN A 22 5.33 -19.74 12.70
N LYS A 23 4.18 -19.78 13.37
CA LYS A 23 3.71 -21.00 14.09
C LYS A 23 2.99 -22.00 13.19
N LEU A 24 2.50 -21.58 12.02
CA LEU A 24 1.91 -22.45 10.98
C LEU A 24 2.98 -23.08 10.04
N LYS A 25 4.27 -22.88 10.36
CA LYS A 25 5.53 -23.22 9.62
C LYS A 25 5.75 -24.66 9.13
N GLY A 26 4.75 -25.51 9.10
CA GLY A 26 4.90 -26.88 8.59
C GLY A 26 4.73 -27.04 7.08
N LEU A 27 4.03 -26.14 6.37
CA LEU A 27 3.34 -26.57 5.13
C LEU A 27 3.48 -25.71 3.87
N ILE A 28 4.06 -24.49 3.89
CA ILE A 28 4.15 -23.66 2.67
C ILE A 28 5.51 -22.97 2.58
N LYS A 29 6.26 -23.24 1.50
CA LYS A 29 7.44 -22.47 1.13
C LYS A 29 6.94 -21.17 0.50
N MET A 30 7.05 -20.07 1.24
CA MET A 30 6.53 -18.77 0.78
C MET A 30 7.40 -18.20 -0.34
N GLY A 31 6.75 -17.70 -1.39
CA GLY A 31 7.37 -16.89 -2.43
C GLY A 31 7.88 -15.54 -1.94
N LYS A 32 8.42 -14.74 -2.87
CA LYS A 32 8.90 -13.36 -2.58
C LYS A 32 7.79 -12.33 -2.52
N ILE A 33 6.59 -12.68 -3.01
CA ILE A 33 5.37 -11.91 -2.82
C ILE A 33 4.65 -12.51 -1.60
N GLN A 34 4.47 -11.70 -0.56
CA GLN A 34 3.85 -12.14 0.69
C GLN A 34 2.60 -11.32 0.98
N CYS A 35 1.45 -11.98 1.02
CA CYS A 35 0.20 -11.41 1.48
C CYS A 35 0.24 -11.28 3.00
N VAL A 36 0.04 -10.06 3.51
CA VAL A 36 0.01 -9.77 4.94
C VAL A 36 -1.20 -8.91 5.26
N TYR A 37 -1.47 -8.71 6.54
CA TYR A 37 -2.42 -7.71 7.01
C TYR A 37 -1.95 -7.17 8.36
N ASP A 38 -2.32 -5.93 8.63
CA ASP A 38 -1.96 -5.23 9.86
C ASP A 38 -3.17 -4.49 10.45
N MET A 39 -3.24 -4.49 11.77
CA MET A 39 -4.34 -3.89 12.52
C MET A 39 -4.32 -2.36 12.44
N ASN A 40 -3.15 -1.74 12.57
CA ASN A 40 -2.99 -0.29 12.66
C ASN A 40 -3.35 0.39 11.33
N ASN A 41 -2.91 -0.18 10.21
CA ASN A 41 -3.30 0.27 8.89
C ASN A 41 -4.81 0.10 8.68
N ASN A 42 -5.38 -1.07 9.03
CA ASN A 42 -6.83 -1.25 8.94
C ASN A 42 -7.60 -0.28 9.84
N PHE A 43 -7.07 0.07 11.02
CA PHE A 43 -7.65 1.05 11.95
C PHE A 43 -7.66 2.46 11.35
N PHE A 44 -6.54 2.91 10.78
CA PHE A 44 -6.48 4.20 10.09
C PHE A 44 -7.54 4.28 8.98
N PHE A 45 -7.59 3.29 8.10
CA PHE A 45 -8.59 3.26 7.02
C PHE A 45 -10.02 3.04 7.52
N HIS A 46 -10.21 2.39 8.68
CA HIS A 46 -11.51 2.32 9.33
C HIS A 46 -12.02 3.71 9.67
N LEU A 47 -11.19 4.55 10.30
CA LEU A 47 -11.54 5.93 10.63
C LEU A 47 -11.80 6.77 9.37
N MET A 48 -10.98 6.60 8.32
CA MET A 48 -11.18 7.32 7.05
C MET A 48 -12.52 6.93 6.40
N SER A 49 -12.85 5.65 6.35
CA SER A 49 -14.10 5.17 5.74
C SER A 49 -15.34 5.51 6.55
N VAL A 50 -15.31 5.39 7.88
CA VAL A 50 -16.44 5.81 8.73
C VAL A 50 -16.65 7.33 8.66
N SER A 51 -15.57 8.10 8.63
CA SER A 51 -15.62 9.56 8.52
C SER A 51 -15.83 10.07 7.10
N LYS A 52 -15.96 9.18 6.12
CA LYS A 52 -16.10 9.49 4.71
C LYS A 52 -15.00 10.38 4.11
N ILE A 53 -13.76 10.24 4.58
CA ILE A 53 -12.60 11.01 4.10
C ILE A 53 -11.95 10.19 2.99
N GLY A 54 -12.06 10.64 1.73
CA GLY A 54 -11.56 9.91 0.56
C GLY A 54 -12.35 8.65 0.16
N TYR A 55 -13.13 8.07 1.08
CA TYR A 55 -13.88 6.84 0.86
C TYR A 55 -15.35 6.99 1.30
N ASP A 56 -16.32 6.72 0.43
CA ASP A 56 -17.73 6.54 0.82
C ASP A 56 -18.17 5.15 0.36
N ASN A 57 -18.06 4.17 1.26
CA ASN A 57 -18.21 2.76 0.93
C ASN A 57 -19.07 1.99 1.95
N ASP A 58 -19.42 0.75 1.61
CA ASP A 58 -20.31 -0.07 2.43
C ASP A 58 -19.68 -0.50 3.76
N TYR A 59 -18.35 -0.58 3.82
CA TYR A 59 -17.63 -0.78 5.09
C TYR A 59 -17.88 0.39 6.05
N GLY A 60 -17.70 1.63 5.58
CA GLY A 60 -17.95 2.83 6.37
C GLY A 60 -19.39 2.92 6.85
N LYS A 61 -20.36 2.61 5.97
CA LYS A 61 -21.79 2.55 6.33
C LYS A 61 -22.09 1.51 7.41
N LYS A 62 -21.47 0.32 7.32
CA LYS A 62 -21.62 -0.76 8.32
C LYS A 62 -21.20 -0.29 9.71
N TYR A 63 -20.14 0.50 9.81
CA TYR A 63 -19.57 0.96 11.08
C TYR A 63 -19.87 2.44 11.38
N ALA A 64 -20.86 3.06 10.72
CA ALA A 64 -21.13 4.49 10.84
C ALA A 64 -21.39 4.97 12.28
N ASN A 65 -21.90 4.09 13.14
CA ASN A 65 -22.27 4.40 14.53
C ASN A 65 -21.18 4.07 15.56
N THR A 66 -19.95 3.72 15.12
CA THR A 66 -18.85 3.39 16.04
C THR A 66 -18.05 4.61 16.48
N ILE A 67 -18.30 5.78 15.87
CA ILE A 67 -17.61 7.05 16.14
C ILE A 67 -18.66 8.13 16.39
N GLU A 68 -18.46 8.96 17.42
CA GLU A 68 -19.33 10.10 17.72
C GLU A 68 -19.28 11.15 16.60
N GLU A 69 -20.44 11.75 16.28
CA GLU A 69 -20.56 12.78 15.24
C GLU A 69 -19.59 13.96 15.42
N LYS A 70 -19.33 14.36 16.67
CA LYS A 70 -18.40 15.46 16.97
C LYS A 70 -16.95 15.12 16.57
N ASP A 71 -16.55 13.86 16.71
CA ASP A 71 -15.19 13.42 16.40
C ASP A 71 -15.04 13.17 14.90
N ILE A 72 -16.11 12.68 14.24
CA ILE A 72 -16.21 12.69 12.77
C ILE A 72 -16.07 14.13 12.25
N ALA A 73 -16.73 15.10 12.86
CA ALA A 73 -16.62 16.51 12.48
C ALA A 73 -15.19 17.05 12.67
N THR A 74 -14.50 16.66 13.75
CA THR A 74 -13.07 16.97 13.96
C THR A 74 -12.21 16.41 12.84
N LEU A 75 -12.38 15.15 12.44
CA LEU A 75 -11.62 14.57 11.33
C LEU A 75 -11.97 15.24 9.98
N LYS A 76 -13.25 15.54 9.75
CA LYS A 76 -13.72 16.23 8.54
C LYS A 76 -13.17 17.64 8.37
N LYS A 77 -12.87 18.34 9.47
CA LYS A 77 -12.16 19.64 9.43
C LYS A 77 -10.83 19.54 8.67
N TYR A 78 -10.19 18.37 8.72
CA TYR A 78 -8.90 18.07 8.11
C TYR A 78 -9.01 17.13 6.89
N GLU A 79 -10.19 17.06 6.27
CA GLU A 79 -10.44 16.15 5.15
C GLU A 79 -9.43 16.35 4.02
N LYS A 80 -9.10 17.61 3.66
CA LYS A 80 -8.14 17.88 2.58
C LYS A 80 -6.74 17.38 2.91
N GLU A 81 -6.36 17.45 4.18
CA GLU A 81 -5.05 17.04 4.68
C GLU A 81 -4.95 15.51 4.89
N LEU A 82 -6.07 14.82 5.05
CA LEU A 82 -6.15 13.37 5.30
C LEU A 82 -6.65 12.56 4.10
N THR A 83 -7.09 13.21 3.01
CA THR A 83 -7.67 12.50 1.87
C THR A 83 -6.60 11.89 0.99
N MET A 84 -6.90 10.69 0.52
CA MET A 84 -6.30 10.08 -0.67
C MET A 84 -7.45 9.46 -1.47
N LYS A 85 -7.49 9.74 -2.78
CA LYS A 85 -8.59 9.31 -3.66
C LYS A 85 -8.02 8.79 -4.97
N GLY A 86 -8.47 7.60 -5.40
CA GLY A 86 -8.10 7.05 -6.71
C GLY A 86 -6.62 6.78 -6.95
N GLY A 87 -5.80 6.64 -5.90
CA GLY A 87 -4.35 6.45 -6.00
C GLY A 87 -3.56 7.75 -6.01
N GLU A 88 -4.24 8.89 -6.04
CA GLU A 88 -3.61 10.20 -6.00
C GLU A 88 -3.59 10.73 -4.55
N TYR A 89 -2.38 11.02 -4.08
CA TYR A 89 -2.12 11.63 -2.79
C TYR A 89 -2.48 13.12 -2.84
N ASP A 90 -3.46 13.54 -2.06
CA ASP A 90 -3.85 14.96 -1.97
C ASP A 90 -3.48 15.57 -0.61
N GLY A 91 -3.48 14.78 0.46
CA GLY A 91 -3.42 15.29 1.82
C GLY A 91 -2.05 15.27 2.47
N LYS A 92 -1.50 16.45 2.81
CA LYS A 92 -0.20 16.61 3.48
C LYS A 92 -0.04 15.79 4.77
N LEU A 93 -1.12 15.50 5.49
CA LEU A 93 -1.08 14.76 6.76
C LEU A 93 -1.44 13.29 6.61
N PHE A 94 -1.73 12.79 5.41
CA PHE A 94 -2.16 11.40 5.21
C PHE A 94 -1.13 10.40 5.77
N TRP A 95 0.15 10.56 5.41
CA TRP A 95 1.22 9.69 5.89
C TRP A 95 1.42 9.77 7.40
N THR A 96 1.36 10.97 7.97
CA THR A 96 1.41 11.16 9.42
C THR A 96 0.17 10.55 10.09
N GLY A 97 -0.98 10.56 9.43
CA GLY A 97 -2.20 9.94 9.91
C GLY A 97 -2.11 8.42 10.04
N MET A 98 -1.27 7.75 9.22
CA MET A 98 -1.06 6.30 9.33
C MET A 98 -0.41 5.88 10.67
N TYR A 99 0.09 6.81 11.48
CA TYR A 99 0.48 6.58 12.87
C TYR A 99 -0.72 6.38 13.82
N ALA A 100 -1.93 6.20 13.32
CA ALA A 100 -3.16 6.06 14.11
C ALA A 100 -3.09 4.98 15.20
N GLY A 101 -2.43 3.84 14.93
CA GLY A 101 -2.24 2.78 15.93
C GLY A 101 -1.36 3.19 17.11
N ASN A 102 -0.50 4.19 16.92
CA ASN A 102 0.45 4.71 17.92
C ASN A 102 0.08 6.15 18.33
N ALA A 103 -1.21 6.52 18.25
CA ALA A 103 -1.66 7.89 18.49
C ALA A 103 -1.28 8.42 19.88
N SER A 104 -1.25 7.56 20.91
CA SER A 104 -0.82 7.95 22.26
C SER A 104 0.62 8.49 22.29
N ASP A 105 1.53 7.78 21.61
CA ASP A 105 2.94 8.15 21.56
C ASP A 105 3.13 9.42 20.71
N ALA A 106 2.38 9.54 19.61
CA ALA A 106 2.38 10.74 18.78
C ALA A 106 1.92 11.99 19.57
N ILE A 107 0.87 11.85 20.39
CA ILE A 107 0.39 12.92 21.28
C ILE A 107 1.47 13.32 22.28
N GLU A 108 2.15 12.36 22.90
CA GLU A 108 3.23 12.62 23.86
C GLU A 108 4.40 13.36 23.20
N GLN A 109 4.84 12.92 22.02
CA GLN A 109 5.91 13.58 21.25
C GLN A 109 5.56 15.03 20.92
N ILE A 110 4.32 15.29 20.48
CA ILE A 110 3.83 16.64 20.22
C ILE A 110 3.84 17.49 21.50
N LYS A 111 3.32 16.95 22.60
CA LYS A 111 3.25 17.67 23.89
C LYS A 111 4.63 17.97 24.49
N ASN A 112 5.62 17.11 24.22
CA ASN A 112 7.01 17.30 24.64
C ASN A 112 7.82 18.21 23.69
N GLY A 113 7.19 18.79 22.66
CA GLY A 113 7.83 19.73 21.74
C GLY A 113 8.75 19.07 20.70
N GLN A 114 8.69 17.73 20.56
CA GLN A 114 9.46 17.00 19.55
C GLN A 114 8.78 17.13 18.17
N GLY A 115 7.44 17.07 18.15
CA GLY A 115 6.65 17.24 16.92
C GLY A 115 7.00 16.25 15.81
N PHE A 116 6.56 16.55 14.59
CA PHE A 116 6.92 15.80 13.39
C PHE A 116 7.73 16.73 12.47
N PRO A 117 8.99 16.39 12.14
CA PRO A 117 9.83 17.24 11.29
C PRO A 117 9.15 17.59 9.96
N GLY A 118 9.10 18.87 9.61
CA GLY A 118 8.44 19.36 8.39
C GLY A 118 6.92 19.57 8.52
N PHE A 119 6.35 19.32 9.69
CA PHE A 119 4.92 19.48 10.00
C PHE A 119 4.67 20.44 11.18
N GLU A 120 5.60 21.33 11.49
CA GLU A 120 5.53 22.23 12.65
C GLU A 120 4.27 23.11 12.60
N SER A 121 3.87 23.57 11.40
CA SER A 121 2.64 24.34 11.18
C SER A 121 1.35 23.54 11.36
N TYR A 122 1.43 22.22 11.43
CA TYR A 122 0.29 21.30 11.59
C TYR A 122 0.17 20.75 13.01
N THR A 123 0.99 21.19 13.96
CA THR A 123 1.03 20.66 15.34
C THR A 123 -0.35 20.56 15.99
N THR A 124 -1.15 21.63 15.95
CA THR A 124 -2.52 21.63 16.50
C THR A 124 -3.43 20.66 15.77
N ALA A 125 -3.34 20.60 14.43
CA ALA A 125 -4.14 19.67 13.63
C ALA A 125 -3.81 18.22 13.95
N LEU A 126 -2.52 17.88 14.02
CA LEU A 126 -2.05 16.55 14.39
C LEU A 126 -2.52 16.16 15.78
N LEU A 127 -2.47 17.07 16.75
CA LEU A 127 -2.96 16.80 18.09
C LEU A 127 -4.47 16.48 18.09
N GLU A 128 -5.29 17.30 17.44
CA GLU A 128 -6.75 17.07 17.32
C GLU A 128 -7.05 15.73 16.63
N ILE A 129 -6.32 15.40 15.56
CA ILE A 129 -6.49 14.15 14.80
C ILE A 129 -6.09 12.95 15.67
N PHE A 130 -4.91 12.98 16.30
CA PHE A 130 -4.43 11.86 17.10
C PHE A 130 -5.26 11.66 18.38
N GLU A 131 -5.83 12.70 18.97
CA GLU A 131 -6.75 12.55 20.11
C GLU A 131 -8.00 11.76 19.72
N VAL A 132 -8.54 12.00 18.51
CA VAL A 132 -9.62 11.16 17.97
C VAL A 132 -9.12 9.73 17.75
N PHE A 133 -7.94 9.54 17.16
CA PHE A 133 -7.40 8.20 16.89
C PHE A 133 -7.19 7.40 18.20
N GLN A 134 -6.57 8.01 19.22
CA GLN A 134 -6.37 7.40 20.53
C GLN A 134 -7.70 7.00 21.18
N LYS A 135 -8.72 7.86 21.09
CA LYS A 135 -10.03 7.62 21.69
C LYS A 135 -10.70 6.34 21.18
N TYR A 136 -10.59 6.04 19.89
CA TYR A 136 -11.31 4.92 19.25
C TYR A 136 -10.47 3.66 19.05
N HIS A 137 -9.16 3.73 19.24
CA HIS A 137 -8.25 2.60 19.01
C HIS A 137 -8.64 1.36 19.84
N ASP A 138 -8.84 1.54 21.14
CA ASP A 138 -9.16 0.46 22.07
C ASP A 138 -10.48 -0.25 21.73
N ASP A 139 -11.50 0.52 21.36
CA ASP A 139 -12.79 -0.01 20.96
C ASP A 139 -12.69 -0.78 19.65
N TYR A 140 -12.02 -0.22 18.65
CA TYR A 140 -11.75 -0.89 17.38
C TYR A 140 -11.04 -2.23 17.59
N CYS A 141 -9.96 -2.25 18.37
CA CYS A 141 -9.18 -3.45 18.66
C CYS A 141 -10.00 -4.56 19.34
N LYS A 142 -10.93 -4.18 20.23
CA LYS A 142 -11.73 -5.14 21.01
C LYS A 142 -12.96 -5.62 20.23
N ASN A 143 -13.63 -4.72 19.51
CA ASN A 143 -14.99 -4.94 19.04
C ASN A 143 -15.10 -5.12 17.51
N ILE A 144 -14.13 -4.60 16.74
CA ILE A 144 -14.17 -4.60 15.27
C ILE A 144 -13.08 -5.50 14.70
N TRP A 145 -11.83 -5.28 15.12
CA TRP A 145 -10.66 -5.98 14.58
C TRP A 145 -10.77 -7.51 14.59
N PRO A 146 -11.28 -8.20 15.63
CA PRO A 146 -11.34 -9.66 15.62
C PRO A 146 -12.18 -10.24 14.48
N GLN A 147 -13.22 -9.50 14.05
CA GLN A 147 -14.08 -9.92 12.93
C GLN A 147 -13.39 -9.70 11.59
N GLU A 148 -12.74 -8.55 11.41
CA GLU A 148 -12.00 -8.22 10.20
C GLU A 148 -10.72 -9.07 10.07
N GLU A 149 -9.99 -9.36 11.16
CA GLU A 149 -8.87 -10.30 11.21
C GLU A 149 -9.30 -11.69 10.73
N LYS A 150 -10.45 -12.18 11.20
CA LYS A 150 -10.98 -13.49 10.78
C LYS A 150 -11.32 -13.52 9.28
N LYS A 151 -11.73 -12.40 8.70
CA LYS A 151 -11.98 -12.26 7.26
C LYS A 151 -10.66 -12.23 6.48
N LEU A 152 -9.75 -11.34 6.87
CA LEU A 152 -8.43 -11.15 6.25
C LEU A 152 -7.58 -12.41 6.31
N SER A 153 -7.54 -13.12 7.44
CA SER A 153 -6.76 -14.35 7.60
C SER A 153 -7.16 -15.43 6.61
N LYS A 154 -8.45 -15.59 6.29
CA LYS A 154 -8.91 -16.54 5.27
C LYS A 154 -8.46 -16.11 3.88
N ILE A 155 -8.62 -14.83 3.55
CA ILE A 155 -8.27 -14.28 2.24
C ILE A 155 -6.77 -14.34 2.01
N VAL A 156 -5.95 -13.93 2.99
CA VAL A 156 -4.49 -14.01 2.90
C VAL A 156 -4.04 -15.45 2.67
N LEU A 157 -4.60 -16.42 3.39
CA LEU A 157 -4.23 -17.83 3.20
C LEU A 157 -4.59 -18.33 1.79
N GLU A 158 -5.79 -17.98 1.30
CA GLU A 158 -6.25 -18.36 -0.04
C GLU A 158 -5.39 -17.71 -1.12
N TRP A 159 -5.20 -16.39 -1.05
CA TRP A 159 -4.47 -15.62 -2.05
C TRP A 159 -3.00 -16.00 -2.06
N GLN A 160 -2.35 -16.13 -0.89
CA GLN A 160 -0.97 -16.58 -0.78
C GLN A 160 -0.78 -17.94 -1.44
N LYS A 161 -1.68 -18.90 -1.17
CA LYS A 161 -1.64 -20.23 -1.78
C LYS A 161 -1.69 -20.12 -3.32
N ASN A 162 -2.63 -19.34 -3.85
CA ASN A 162 -2.77 -19.17 -5.29
C ASN A 162 -1.50 -18.53 -5.91
N PHE A 163 -0.90 -17.51 -5.26
CA PHE A 163 0.36 -16.92 -5.71
C PHE A 163 1.51 -17.92 -5.72
N ASP A 164 1.70 -18.67 -4.64
CA ASP A 164 2.78 -19.65 -4.52
C ASP A 164 2.63 -20.78 -5.56
N GLU A 165 1.39 -21.19 -5.86
CA GLU A 165 1.10 -22.18 -6.92
C GLU A 165 1.39 -21.64 -8.32
N GLU A 166 1.06 -20.37 -8.58
CA GLU A 166 1.30 -19.72 -9.88
C GLU A 166 2.78 -19.35 -10.11
N LYS A 167 3.58 -19.22 -9.05
CA LYS A 167 5.01 -18.84 -9.07
C LYS A 167 5.28 -17.56 -9.89
N LEU A 168 4.40 -16.57 -9.72
CA LEU A 168 4.43 -15.36 -10.53
C LEU A 168 5.72 -14.55 -10.34
N GLU A 169 6.27 -14.55 -9.14
CA GLU A 169 7.54 -13.88 -8.83
C GLU A 169 8.71 -14.53 -9.58
N GLU A 170 8.78 -15.86 -9.64
CA GLU A 170 9.84 -16.57 -10.38
C GLU A 170 9.74 -16.30 -11.89
N LYS A 171 8.51 -16.26 -12.41
CA LYS A 171 8.24 -15.95 -13.81
C LYS A 171 8.59 -14.51 -14.15
N ALA A 172 8.23 -13.55 -13.29
CA ALA A 172 8.56 -12.13 -13.46
C ALA A 172 10.07 -11.90 -13.46
N GLU A 173 10.80 -12.49 -12.51
CA GLU A 173 12.27 -12.41 -12.49
C GLU A 173 12.91 -13.01 -13.74
N LYS A 174 12.37 -14.13 -14.24
CA LYS A 174 12.86 -14.76 -15.46
C LYS A 174 12.59 -13.89 -16.70
N LEU A 175 11.40 -13.29 -16.78
CA LEU A 175 10.97 -12.49 -17.94
C LEU A 175 11.72 -11.16 -18.02
N THR A 176 11.93 -10.51 -16.87
CA THR A 176 12.67 -9.24 -16.77
C THR A 176 14.18 -9.45 -16.75
N GLY A 177 14.65 -10.64 -16.33
CA GLY A 177 16.07 -10.90 -16.10
C GLY A 177 16.61 -10.28 -14.80
N ILE A 178 15.72 -9.78 -13.93
CA ILE A 178 16.07 -9.09 -12.68
C ILE A 178 15.74 -10.00 -11.50
N LYS A 179 16.65 -10.08 -10.51
CA LYS A 179 16.41 -10.84 -9.26
C LYS A 179 16.02 -9.90 -8.12
N SER A 180 14.93 -10.23 -7.43
CA SER A 180 14.63 -9.62 -6.14
C SER A 180 15.51 -10.26 -5.05
N ASP A 181 16.03 -9.42 -4.16
CA ASP A 181 16.72 -9.75 -2.91
C ASP A 181 15.86 -9.42 -1.69
N THR A 182 14.70 -8.81 -1.89
CA THR A 182 13.76 -8.40 -0.84
C THR A 182 12.43 -9.15 -0.96
N ILE A 183 11.68 -9.13 0.13
CA ILE A 183 10.28 -9.57 0.16
C ILE A 183 9.42 -8.38 -0.22
N PHE A 184 8.48 -8.61 -1.14
CA PHE A 184 7.41 -7.68 -1.46
C PHE A 184 6.19 -8.03 -0.59
N TYR A 185 5.73 -7.07 0.21
CA TYR A 185 4.59 -7.27 1.11
C TYR A 185 3.31 -6.64 0.53
N ALA A 186 2.34 -7.49 0.20
CA ALA A 186 1.00 -7.06 -0.18
C ALA A 186 0.10 -7.03 1.06
N THR A 187 -0.10 -5.85 1.63
CA THR A 187 -0.90 -5.62 2.84
C THR A 187 -2.39 -5.49 2.50
N LEU A 188 -3.19 -6.46 2.93
CA LEU A 188 -4.62 -6.52 2.66
C LEU A 188 -5.44 -5.71 3.67
N ILE A 189 -6.34 -4.87 3.16
CA ILE A 189 -7.16 -3.94 3.95
C ILE A 189 -8.65 -4.17 3.67
N THR A 190 -9.44 -4.30 4.73
CA THR A 190 -10.91 -4.48 4.65
C THR A 190 -11.68 -3.18 4.41
N SER A 191 -11.11 -2.07 4.88
CA SER A 191 -11.78 -0.79 5.01
C SER A 191 -11.68 0.10 3.78
N ILE A 192 -10.88 -0.24 2.76
CA ILE A 192 -10.69 0.55 1.53
C ILE A 192 -11.49 0.04 0.32
N ALA A 193 -12.74 -0.41 0.55
CA ALA A 193 -13.59 -0.84 -0.56
C ALA A 193 -13.81 0.30 -1.58
N HIS A 194 -13.60 0.01 -2.86
CA HIS A 194 -13.56 0.97 -3.98
C HIS A 194 -12.54 2.10 -3.80
N GLY A 195 -11.58 1.90 -2.91
CA GLY A 195 -10.45 2.77 -2.68
C GLY A 195 -9.40 2.62 -3.76
N VAL A 196 -8.23 3.16 -3.46
CA VAL A 196 -7.06 3.16 -4.34
C VAL A 196 -6.60 1.76 -4.73
N GLU A 197 -5.86 1.68 -5.84
CA GLU A 197 -5.52 0.40 -6.45
C GLU A 197 -4.37 -0.32 -5.75
N ALA A 198 -3.35 0.44 -5.37
CA ALA A 198 -2.25 0.10 -4.48
C ALA A 198 -1.81 1.37 -3.73
N ILE A 199 -1.23 1.24 -2.52
CA ILE A 199 -0.57 2.35 -1.81
C ILE A 199 0.78 1.88 -1.34
N LEU A 200 1.83 2.43 -1.94
CA LEU A 200 3.19 2.24 -1.48
C LEU A 200 3.40 2.96 -0.15
N TYR A 201 3.69 2.22 0.90
CA TYR A 201 4.09 2.78 2.19
C TYR A 201 5.37 2.13 2.70
N ASP A 202 6.25 2.98 3.23
CA ASP A 202 7.40 2.54 4.00
C ASP A 202 6.93 2.22 5.43
N GLY A 203 7.09 0.97 5.86
CA GLY A 203 6.74 0.57 7.23
C GLY A 203 7.73 1.08 8.28
N GLY A 204 8.77 1.78 7.84
CA GLY A 204 9.89 2.30 8.62
C GLY A 204 10.89 1.22 9.03
N ASP A 205 10.49 -0.05 9.07
CA ASP A 205 11.33 -1.20 9.41
C ASP A 205 12.32 -1.60 8.29
N GLY A 206 12.49 -0.74 7.29
CA GLY A 206 13.27 -0.99 6.08
C GLY A 206 12.55 -1.87 5.05
N ASN A 207 11.27 -2.22 5.29
CA ASN A 207 10.43 -2.90 4.32
C ASN A 207 9.45 -1.93 3.67
N ILE A 208 9.19 -2.21 2.39
CA ILE A 208 8.19 -1.52 1.59
C ILE A 208 6.97 -2.42 1.48
N TYR A 209 5.80 -1.81 1.66
CA TYR A 209 4.53 -2.49 1.68
C TYR A 209 3.58 -1.80 0.72
N ASP A 210 2.74 -2.59 0.06
CA ASP A 210 1.65 -2.07 -0.76
C ASP A 210 0.30 -2.45 -0.19
N LEU A 211 -0.56 -1.44 0.00
CA LEU A 211 -1.90 -1.65 0.55
C LEU A 211 -2.90 -1.97 -0.55
N PHE A 212 -3.66 -3.05 -0.37
CA PHE A 212 -4.66 -3.52 -1.34
C PHE A 212 -6.01 -3.79 -0.69
N GLY A 213 -7.07 -3.30 -1.34
CA GLY A 213 -8.45 -3.59 -0.94
C GLY A 213 -8.85 -5.03 -1.25
N ILE A 214 -9.58 -5.67 -0.33
CA ILE A 214 -10.09 -7.04 -0.50
C ILE A 214 -11.49 -7.11 -1.12
N ASP A 215 -12.02 -5.99 -1.61
CA ASP A 215 -13.28 -5.92 -2.35
C ASP A 215 -13.15 -6.44 -3.79
N ARG A 216 -11.92 -6.65 -4.26
CA ARG A 216 -11.59 -7.26 -5.54
C ARG A 216 -11.44 -8.77 -5.42
N ASP A 217 -11.68 -9.48 -6.52
CA ASP A 217 -11.39 -10.92 -6.60
C ASP A 217 -9.88 -11.17 -6.74
N TYR A 218 -9.46 -12.42 -6.50
CA TYR A 218 -8.06 -12.81 -6.63
C TYR A 218 -7.49 -12.51 -8.03
N LYS A 219 -8.29 -12.68 -9.09
CA LYS A 219 -7.85 -12.45 -10.46
C LYS A 219 -7.47 -10.99 -10.73
N SER A 220 -8.20 -10.05 -10.14
CA SER A 220 -7.89 -8.63 -10.24
C SER A 220 -6.74 -8.26 -9.30
N ALA A 221 -6.74 -8.76 -8.07
CA ALA A 221 -5.68 -8.50 -7.10
C ALA A 221 -4.32 -9.04 -7.57
N ARG A 222 -4.26 -10.23 -8.16
CA ARG A 222 -3.02 -10.82 -8.66
C ARG A 222 -2.34 -10.02 -9.75
N PHE A 223 -3.11 -9.30 -10.56
CA PHE A 223 -2.55 -8.41 -11.56
C PHE A 223 -1.84 -7.24 -10.88
N MET A 224 -2.50 -6.58 -9.93
CA MET A 224 -1.92 -5.45 -9.20
C MET A 224 -0.69 -5.86 -8.38
N PHE A 225 -0.71 -7.03 -7.74
CA PHE A 225 0.46 -7.46 -6.94
C PHE A 225 1.65 -7.75 -7.85
N LEU A 226 1.39 -8.35 -9.01
CA LEU A 226 2.42 -8.61 -10.01
C LEU A 226 2.95 -7.31 -10.61
N HIS A 227 2.06 -6.33 -10.87
CA HIS A 227 2.40 -5.01 -11.38
C HIS A 227 3.37 -4.29 -10.45
N GLU A 228 3.01 -4.13 -9.18
CA GLU A 228 3.87 -3.45 -8.19
C GLU A 228 5.17 -4.21 -7.91
N TYR A 229 5.11 -5.55 -7.89
CA TYR A 229 6.32 -6.37 -7.79
C TYR A 229 7.26 -6.14 -8.99
N ILE A 230 6.72 -6.02 -10.20
CA ILE A 230 7.52 -5.73 -11.39
C ILE A 230 8.08 -4.31 -11.34
N ILE A 231 7.33 -3.30 -10.89
CA ILE A 231 7.85 -1.94 -10.67
C ILE A 231 9.06 -2.00 -9.73
N THR A 232 8.95 -2.74 -8.61
CA THR A 232 10.05 -2.94 -7.66
C THR A 232 11.28 -3.57 -8.33
N LEU A 233 11.09 -4.56 -9.20
CA LEU A 233 12.19 -5.13 -9.98
C LEU A 233 12.82 -4.10 -10.93
N LEU A 234 12.01 -3.36 -11.67
CA LEU A 234 12.47 -2.38 -12.67
C LEU A 234 13.30 -1.26 -12.03
N GLN A 235 12.91 -0.80 -10.84
CA GLN A 235 13.65 0.21 -10.06
C GLN A 235 15.10 -0.19 -9.74
N LYS A 236 15.43 -1.49 -9.74
CA LYS A 236 16.81 -1.97 -9.52
C LYS A 236 17.75 -1.67 -10.68
N GLN A 237 17.23 -1.36 -11.87
CA GLN A 237 18.03 -1.09 -13.07
C GLN A 237 17.70 0.25 -13.74
N ILE A 238 16.53 0.82 -13.44
CA ILE A 238 15.99 2.02 -14.06
C ILE A 238 15.77 3.06 -12.97
N LEU A 239 16.48 4.18 -13.11
CA LEU A 239 16.18 5.40 -12.36
C LEU A 239 15.21 6.21 -13.21
N PHE A 240 14.07 6.59 -12.63
CA PHE A 240 13.03 7.31 -13.33
C PHE A 240 12.48 8.45 -12.47
N SER A 241 12.04 9.53 -13.12
CA SER A 241 11.42 10.70 -12.49
C SER A 241 9.90 10.72 -12.75
N ILE A 242 9.22 11.76 -12.27
CA ILE A 242 7.77 11.91 -12.46
C ILE A 242 7.40 12.04 -13.95
N GLU A 243 8.27 12.61 -14.79
CA GLU A 243 8.10 12.70 -16.24
C GLU A 243 8.20 11.34 -16.95
N ASP A 244 8.76 10.33 -16.27
CA ASP A 244 8.85 8.97 -16.74
C ASP A 244 7.68 8.09 -16.27
N TYR A 245 6.76 8.61 -15.45
CA TYR A 245 5.70 7.83 -14.78
C TYR A 245 4.94 6.91 -15.74
N TYR A 246 4.36 7.44 -16.81
CA TYR A 246 3.58 6.64 -17.77
C TYR A 246 4.42 5.57 -18.50
N ARG A 247 5.74 5.78 -18.63
CA ARG A 247 6.64 4.82 -19.29
C ARG A 247 6.92 3.64 -18.38
N ILE A 248 7.24 3.90 -17.11
CA ILE A 248 7.54 2.81 -16.18
C ILE A 248 6.28 1.99 -15.88
N GLU A 249 5.14 2.65 -15.68
CA GLU A 249 3.83 2.00 -15.47
C GLU A 249 3.44 1.13 -16.67
N GLY A 250 3.54 1.68 -17.89
CA GLY A 250 3.27 0.92 -19.10
C GLY A 250 4.24 -0.25 -19.33
N LEU A 251 5.49 -0.14 -18.85
CA LEU A 251 6.45 -1.23 -18.95
C LEU A 251 6.12 -2.37 -17.97
N ALA A 252 5.72 -2.04 -16.75
CA ALA A 252 5.25 -3.03 -15.78
C ALA A 252 3.97 -3.71 -16.26
N GLU A 253 3.02 -2.95 -16.81
CA GLU A 253 1.77 -3.48 -17.37
C GLU A 253 2.03 -4.39 -18.57
N TYR A 254 2.95 -4.01 -19.47
CA TYR A 254 3.38 -4.87 -20.57
C TYR A 254 3.90 -6.23 -20.07
N TYR A 255 4.75 -6.25 -19.05
CA TYR A 255 5.24 -7.51 -18.47
C TYR A 255 4.14 -8.31 -17.75
N CYS A 256 3.16 -7.65 -17.13
CA CYS A 256 1.99 -8.33 -16.58
C CYS A 256 1.17 -9.01 -17.67
N GLU A 257 0.88 -8.31 -18.77
CA GLU A 257 0.13 -8.86 -19.90
C GLU A 257 0.83 -10.09 -20.50
N GLU A 258 2.15 -10.08 -20.60
CA GLU A 258 2.94 -11.22 -21.10
C GLU A 258 2.86 -12.45 -20.17
N LEU A 259 2.69 -12.25 -18.86
CA LEU A 259 2.70 -13.33 -17.87
C LEU A 259 1.34 -13.95 -17.63
N ILE A 260 0.30 -13.12 -17.53
CA ILE A 260 -1.04 -13.55 -17.08
C ILE A 260 -2.16 -13.09 -18.01
N GLY A 261 -1.82 -12.49 -19.16
CA GLY A 261 -2.76 -11.95 -20.13
C GLY A 261 -3.33 -10.60 -19.70
N LYS A 262 -4.06 -9.96 -20.63
CA LYS A 262 -4.77 -8.73 -20.34
C LYS A 262 -5.94 -9.00 -19.38
N SER A 263 -5.77 -8.61 -18.11
CA SER A 263 -6.80 -8.74 -17.07
C SER A 263 -7.18 -7.42 -16.41
N TYR A 264 -6.42 -6.37 -16.68
CA TYR A 264 -6.67 -4.99 -16.23
C TYR A 264 -6.40 -4.06 -17.41
N ASN A 265 -7.01 -2.88 -17.45
CA ASN A 265 -6.86 -1.96 -18.59
C ASN A 265 -6.61 -0.55 -18.07
N PHE A 266 -5.34 -0.19 -17.84
CA PHE A 266 -4.99 1.19 -17.60
C PHE A 266 -4.98 1.94 -18.93
N THR A 267 -6.07 2.67 -19.20
CA THR A 267 -6.27 3.31 -20.51
C THR A 267 -5.15 4.28 -20.90
N ASN A 268 -4.51 4.89 -19.90
CA ASN A 268 -3.48 5.91 -20.08
C ASN A 268 -2.12 5.34 -20.47
N MET A 269 -1.90 4.03 -20.28
CA MET A 269 -0.63 3.34 -20.55
C MET A 269 -0.58 2.65 -21.91
N ASN A 270 -1.73 2.45 -22.57
CA ASN A 270 -1.86 1.66 -23.80
C ASN A 270 -0.84 2.03 -24.89
N LYS A 271 -0.54 3.32 -25.09
CA LYS A 271 0.45 3.74 -26.10
C LYS A 271 1.86 3.18 -25.82
N TYR A 272 2.25 3.10 -24.55
CA TYR A 272 3.56 2.59 -24.14
C TYR A 272 3.58 1.06 -24.18
N ILE A 273 2.49 0.41 -23.74
CA ILE A 273 2.35 -1.04 -23.85
C ILE A 273 2.46 -1.50 -25.31
N ASP A 274 1.75 -0.82 -26.22
CA ASP A 274 1.79 -1.12 -27.65
C ASP A 274 3.20 -0.89 -28.23
N PHE A 275 3.87 0.19 -27.81
CA PHE A 275 5.25 0.46 -28.18
C PHE A 275 6.21 -0.65 -27.71
N TYR A 276 6.14 -1.06 -26.44
CA TYR A 276 6.99 -2.13 -25.89
C TYR A 276 6.75 -3.47 -26.58
N ARG A 277 5.48 -3.79 -26.86
CA ARG A 277 5.09 -4.99 -27.60
C ARG A 277 5.68 -4.99 -29.01
N ALA A 278 5.57 -3.86 -29.73
CA ALA A 278 6.15 -3.72 -31.06
C ALA A 278 7.68 -3.87 -31.02
N LYS A 279 8.36 -3.24 -30.05
CA LYS A 279 9.82 -3.37 -29.91
C LYS A 279 10.26 -4.80 -29.61
N ARG A 280 9.58 -5.50 -28.71
CA ARG A 280 9.91 -6.90 -28.37
C ARG A 280 9.67 -7.87 -29.53
N ALA A 281 8.81 -7.55 -30.49
CA ALA A 281 8.65 -8.32 -31.71
C ALA A 281 9.85 -8.19 -32.68
N GLU A 282 10.62 -7.09 -32.61
CA GLU A 282 11.80 -6.88 -33.46
C GLU A 282 13.00 -7.73 -32.98
N LYS A 283 13.25 -7.74 -31.66
CA LYS A 283 14.31 -8.52 -31.00
C LYS A 283 14.13 -8.55 -29.49
N THR A 284 14.96 -9.34 -28.81
CA THR A 284 15.06 -9.34 -27.35
C THR A 284 15.77 -8.07 -26.86
N TYR A 285 15.05 -7.25 -26.09
CA TYR A 285 15.59 -6.12 -25.34
C TYR A 285 15.57 -6.39 -23.83
N SER A 286 16.54 -5.86 -23.09
CA SER A 286 16.45 -5.75 -21.63
C SER A 286 15.38 -4.74 -21.21
N PRO A 287 14.88 -4.78 -19.96
CA PRO A 287 13.92 -3.80 -19.47
C PRO A 287 14.42 -2.35 -19.60
N LYS A 288 15.70 -2.11 -19.29
CA LYS A 288 16.32 -0.79 -19.42
C LYS A 288 16.34 -0.31 -20.87
N GLU A 289 16.70 -1.17 -21.83
CA GLU A 289 16.71 -0.77 -23.24
C GLU A 289 15.30 -0.48 -23.77
N LEU A 290 14.27 -1.22 -23.34
CA LEU A 290 12.89 -0.91 -23.67
C LEU A 290 12.48 0.45 -23.13
N PHE A 291 12.74 0.69 -21.85
CA PHE A 291 12.41 1.93 -21.18
C PHE A 291 13.06 3.14 -21.86
N GLU A 292 14.36 3.07 -22.16
CA GLU A 292 15.08 4.15 -22.84
C GLU A 292 14.59 4.36 -24.28
N ALA A 293 14.26 3.28 -25.01
CA ALA A 293 13.71 3.40 -26.35
C ALA A 293 12.37 4.15 -26.39
N ALA A 294 11.58 4.08 -25.31
CA ALA A 294 10.32 4.81 -25.21
C ALA A 294 10.49 6.30 -24.88
N LYS A 295 11.70 6.77 -24.57
CA LYS A 295 11.96 8.19 -24.28
C LYS A 295 11.79 9.09 -25.50
N GLU A 296 11.98 8.52 -26.69
CA GLU A 296 11.83 9.20 -27.99
C GLU A 296 10.39 9.10 -28.56
N PHE A 297 9.47 8.48 -27.81
CA PHE A 297 8.08 8.19 -28.19
C PHE A 297 7.05 8.97 -27.36
#